data_AF-A0A924UEJ7-F1
#
_entry.id   AF-A0A924UEJ7-F1
#
_cell.length_a   1.000
_cell.length_b   1.000
_cell.length_c   1.000
_cell.angle_alpha   90.00
_cell.angle_beta   90.00
_cell.angle_gamma   90.00
#
_symmetry.space_group_name_H-M   'P 1'
#
loop_
_entity.id
_entity.type
_entity.pdbx_description
1 polymer ?
#
loop_
_entity_poly.entity_id
_entity_poly.type
_entity_poly.pdbx_seq_one_letter_code
_entity_poly.pdbx_strand_id
1 'polypeptide(L)'
;AMGAGMGFNMGANAAGPWGAAPAAAAAPPPPPAAKTWHIAENGTTKGPFPETDLSVMVQNGTLTRATQVWTAGQDGWKPASDTALSPLFAMVPPPPPAQ
;
A
#
# COMPACT_ATOMS: atom_id res chain seq x y z
N ALA A 1 52.67 34.81 -15.64
CA ALA A 1 53.11 33.50 -15.13
C ALA A 1 51.92 32.81 -14.48
N MET A 2 51.66 31.54 -14.82
CA MET A 2 50.63 30.68 -14.24
C MET A 2 50.94 30.38 -12.78
N GLY A 3 49.94 30.44 -11.90
CA GLY A 3 49.97 29.85 -10.58
C GLY A 3 49.16 28.55 -10.57
N ALA A 4 49.79 27.45 -10.98
CA ALA A 4 49.29 26.09 -10.82
C ALA A 4 49.86 25.50 -9.52
N GLY A 5 49.03 24.79 -8.75
CA GLY A 5 49.42 24.12 -7.51
C GLY A 5 48.27 24.11 -6.50
N MET A 6 47.28 23.24 -6.64
CA MET A 6 47.27 21.94 -5.98
C MET A 6 47.26 22.06 -4.44
N GLY A 7 46.08 21.87 -3.85
CA GLY A 7 45.91 21.87 -2.40
C GLY A 7 44.56 21.34 -1.92
N PHE A 8 43.96 20.36 -2.62
CA PHE A 8 42.89 19.52 -2.06
C PHE A 8 43.49 18.56 -1.03
N ASN A 9 43.98 19.06 0.10
CA ASN A 9 44.24 18.27 1.32
C ASN A 9 44.58 19.17 2.52
N MET A 10 43.59 19.82 3.13
CA MET A 10 43.77 20.39 4.48
C MET A 10 42.42 20.40 5.19
N GLY A 11 42.24 19.48 6.14
CA GLY A 11 41.01 19.42 6.95
C GLY A 11 40.72 18.08 7.61
N ALA A 12 41.60 17.08 7.49
CA ALA A 12 41.68 16.07 8.53
C ALA A 12 42.25 16.74 9.79
N ASN A 13 41.49 16.70 10.89
CA ASN A 13 41.85 17.20 12.23
C ASN A 13 41.52 18.68 12.53
N ALA A 14 40.22 18.96 12.69
CA ALA A 14 39.75 20.05 13.55
C ALA A 14 38.74 19.48 14.56
N ALA A 15 39.23 18.63 15.46
CA ALA A 15 38.49 18.12 16.61
C ALA A 15 38.62 19.14 17.77
N GLY A 16 37.60 19.99 17.95
CA GLY A 16 37.45 20.82 19.14
C GLY A 16 36.93 20.01 20.35
N PRO A 17 37.01 20.56 21.58
CA PRO A 17 36.62 19.87 22.83
C PRO A 17 35.12 19.63 22.98
N TRP A 18 34.32 20.08 22.03
CA TRP A 18 32.90 19.72 21.89
C TRP A 18 32.81 18.82 20.67
N GLY A 19 32.68 17.52 20.90
CA GLY A 19 32.77 16.48 19.88
C GLY A 19 31.84 16.69 18.69
N ALA A 20 32.20 16.08 17.56
CA ALA A 20 31.43 16.11 16.32
C ALA A 20 29.97 15.68 16.55
N ALA A 21 29.02 16.53 16.13
CA ALA A 21 27.62 16.17 16.11
C ALA A 21 27.40 15.00 15.13
N PRO A 22 26.66 13.94 15.50
CA PRO A 22 26.37 12.85 14.59
C PRO A 22 25.55 13.38 13.41
N ALA A 23 26.02 13.10 12.19
CA ALA A 23 25.24 13.33 10.98
C ALA A 23 23.94 12.53 11.10
N ALA A 24 22.79 13.21 11.05
CA ALA A 24 21.49 12.57 11.08
C ALA A 24 21.37 11.59 9.90
N ALA A 25 21.34 10.30 10.20
CA ALA A 25 21.01 9.27 9.21
C ALA A 25 19.63 9.58 8.62
N ALA A 26 19.51 9.56 7.29
CA ALA A 26 18.23 9.73 6.62
C ALA A 26 17.25 8.65 7.12
N ALA A 27 16.07 9.08 7.59
CA ALA A 27 15.04 8.15 8.04
C ALA A 27 14.61 7.21 6.90
N PRO A 28 14.30 5.92 7.18
CA PRO A 28 13.79 5.02 6.16
C PRO A 28 12.49 5.55 5.55
N PRO A 29 12.21 5.27 4.27
CA PRO A 29 10.98 5.70 3.62
C PRO A 29 9.75 5.12 4.34
N PRO A 30 8.62 5.84 4.37
CA PRO A 30 7.39 5.35 4.99
C PRO A 30 6.88 4.09 4.26
N PRO A 31 6.24 3.14 4.98
CA PRO A 31 5.66 1.97 4.37
C PRO A 31 4.53 2.35 3.40
N PRO A 32 4.30 1.55 2.34
CA PRO A 32 3.18 1.78 1.41
C PRO A 32 1.85 1.72 2.14
N ALA A 33 0.93 2.63 1.80
CA ALA A 33 -0.41 2.66 2.38
C ALA A 33 -1.18 1.38 2.06
N ALA A 34 -1.91 0.84 3.04
CA ALA A 34 -2.78 -0.30 2.85
C ALA A 34 -3.88 0.03 1.82
N LYS A 35 -4.16 -0.91 0.92
CA LYS A 35 -5.17 -0.72 -0.12
C LYS A 35 -6.57 -0.72 0.50
N THR A 36 -7.37 0.27 0.11
CA THR A 36 -8.78 0.39 0.49
C THR A 36 -9.70 0.23 -0.72
N TRP A 37 -10.91 -0.24 -0.47
CA TRP A 37 -11.85 -0.65 -1.51
C TRP A 37 -13.21 -0.01 -1.31
N HIS A 38 -13.85 0.32 -2.42
CA HIS A 38 -15.25 0.71 -2.46
C HIS A 38 -16.05 -0.37 -3.17
N ILE A 39 -17.30 -0.55 -2.77
CA ILE A 39 -18.23 -1.51 -3.38
C ILE A 39 -19.48 -0.77 -3.85
N ALA A 40 -20.08 -1.24 -4.94
CA ALA A 40 -21.41 -0.78 -5.37
C ALA A 40 -22.46 -1.78 -4.88
N GLU A 41 -23.37 -1.32 -4.04
CA GLU A 41 -24.46 -2.11 -3.48
C GLU A 41 -25.77 -1.36 -3.72
N ASN A 42 -26.71 -1.98 -4.43
CA ASN A 42 -28.01 -1.39 -4.76
C ASN A 42 -27.91 0.02 -5.39
N GLY A 43 -26.93 0.22 -6.30
CA GLY A 43 -26.70 1.50 -6.96
C GLY A 43 -26.02 2.57 -6.10
N THR A 44 -25.63 2.24 -4.86
CA THR A 44 -24.93 3.14 -3.95
C THR A 44 -23.49 2.68 -3.75
N THR A 45 -22.55 3.63 -3.72
CA THR A 45 -21.15 3.37 -3.34
C THR A 45 -21.01 3.31 -1.82
N LYS A 46 -20.41 2.24 -1.30
CA LYS A 46 -20.04 2.07 0.12
C LYS A 46 -18.52 1.91 0.27
N GLY A 47 -18.00 2.30 1.43
CA GLY A 47 -16.56 2.25 1.77
C GLY A 47 -15.98 3.63 2.10
N PRO A 48 -14.65 3.75 2.24
CA PRO A 48 -13.64 2.74 1.95
C PRO A 48 -13.57 1.61 2.99
N PHE A 49 -13.40 0.37 2.53
CA PHE A 49 -13.19 -0.81 3.35
C PHE A 49 -11.76 -1.35 3.20
N PRO A 50 -11.11 -1.77 4.29
CA PRO A 50 -9.90 -2.59 4.19
C PRO A 50 -10.26 -4.02 3.71
N GLU A 51 -9.27 -4.74 3.19
CA GLU A 51 -9.47 -6.11 2.70
C GLU A 51 -9.96 -7.08 3.80
N THR A 52 -9.60 -6.82 5.06
CA THR A 52 -10.09 -7.57 6.23
C THR A 52 -11.61 -7.51 6.37
N ASP A 53 -12.19 -6.33 6.17
CA ASP A 53 -13.65 -6.13 6.27
C ASP A 53 -14.34 -6.79 5.08
N LEU A 54 -13.74 -6.67 3.89
CA LEU A 54 -14.26 -7.36 2.71
C LEU A 54 -14.29 -8.87 2.87
N SER A 55 -13.30 -9.48 3.52
CA SER A 55 -13.31 -10.92 3.84
C SER A 55 -14.52 -11.31 4.70
N VAL A 56 -14.87 -10.49 5.69
CA VAL A 56 -16.09 -10.71 6.51
C VAL A 56 -17.35 -10.54 5.65
N MET A 57 -17.37 -9.54 4.75
CA MET A 57 -18.48 -9.32 3.82
C MET A 57 -18.65 -10.45 2.80
N VAL A 58 -17.56 -11.12 2.40
CA VAL A 58 -17.63 -12.32 1.56
C VAL A 58 -18.26 -13.47 2.33
N GLN A 59 -17.84 -13.68 3.59
CA GLN A 59 -18.35 -14.75 4.43
C GLN A 59 -19.84 -14.60 4.78
N ASN A 60 -20.32 -13.36 4.95
CA ASN A 60 -21.73 -13.09 5.25
C ASN A 60 -22.62 -12.92 3.99
N GLY A 61 -22.03 -12.99 2.79
CA GLY A 61 -22.74 -12.88 1.52
C GLY A 61 -23.06 -11.45 1.04
N THR A 62 -22.63 -10.41 1.77
CA THR A 62 -22.82 -9.00 1.34
C THR A 62 -21.96 -8.67 0.13
N LEU A 63 -20.74 -9.22 0.08
CA LEU A 63 -19.84 -9.13 -1.08
C LEU A 63 -19.86 -10.44 -1.85
N THR A 64 -20.21 -10.38 -3.13
CA THR A 64 -20.19 -11.52 -4.04
C THR A 64 -19.16 -11.30 -5.14
N ARG A 65 -18.82 -12.38 -5.87
CA ARG A 65 -17.93 -12.31 -7.04
C ARG A 65 -18.39 -11.29 -8.08
N ALA A 66 -19.71 -11.11 -8.23
CA ALA A 66 -20.33 -10.20 -9.18
C ALA A 66 -20.45 -8.75 -8.67
N THR A 67 -20.21 -8.51 -7.37
CA THR A 67 -20.30 -7.15 -6.82
C THR A 67 -19.24 -6.27 -7.48
N GLN A 68 -19.66 -5.11 -7.98
CA GLN A 68 -18.75 -4.13 -8.57
C GLN A 68 -17.92 -3.48 -7.47
N VAL A 69 -16.60 -3.47 -7.63
CA VAL A 69 -15.65 -2.89 -6.70
C VAL A 69 -14.69 -1.94 -7.39
N TRP A 70 -14.19 -0.97 -6.64
CA TRP A 70 -13.18 -0.02 -7.11
C TRP A 70 -12.15 0.23 -6.02
N THR A 71 -10.91 0.48 -6.44
CA THR A 71 -9.81 0.89 -5.57
C THR A 71 -8.92 1.87 -6.33
N ALA A 72 -8.16 2.70 -5.61
CA ALA A 72 -7.24 3.64 -6.23
C ALA A 72 -6.24 2.91 -7.15
N GLY A 73 -6.04 3.45 -8.36
CA GLY A 73 -5.18 2.85 -9.39
C GLY A 73 -5.84 1.76 -10.23
N GLN A 74 -7.10 1.40 -9.97
CA GLN A 74 -7.88 0.52 -10.85
C GLN A 74 -8.56 1.32 -11.96
N ASP A 75 -8.63 0.70 -13.15
CA ASP A 75 -9.37 1.21 -14.31
C ASP A 75 -10.88 0.98 -14.14
N GLY A 76 -11.55 1.91 -13.44
CA GLY A 76 -12.99 1.90 -13.23
C GLY A 76 -13.51 0.78 -12.32
N TRP A 77 -14.83 0.67 -12.21
CA TRP A 77 -15.52 -0.39 -11.46
C TRP A 77 -15.35 -1.73 -12.17
N LYS A 78 -14.96 -2.76 -11.42
CA LYS A 78 -14.80 -4.13 -11.92
C LYS A 78 -15.48 -5.13 -10.98
N PRO A 79 -16.01 -6.25 -11.47
CA PRO A 79 -16.54 -7.28 -10.60
C PRO A 79 -15.44 -7.81 -9.68
N ALA A 80 -15.77 -8.10 -8.42
CA ALA A 80 -14.80 -8.48 -7.39
C ALA A 80 -13.93 -9.69 -7.79
N SER A 81 -14.47 -10.63 -8.58
CA SER A 81 -13.73 -11.78 -9.13
C SER A 81 -12.57 -11.40 -10.06
N ASP A 82 -12.64 -10.23 -10.70
CA ASP A 82 -11.69 -9.78 -11.73
C ASP A 82 -10.64 -8.82 -11.15
N THR A 83 -10.57 -8.75 -9.82
CA THR A 83 -9.66 -7.87 -9.08
C THR A 83 -8.76 -8.67 -8.16
N ALA A 84 -7.88 -7.96 -7.43
CA ALA A 84 -7.04 -8.56 -6.39
C ALA A 84 -7.86 -9.20 -5.24
N LEU A 85 -9.18 -8.99 -5.17
CA LEU A 85 -10.06 -9.63 -4.18
C LEU A 85 -10.46 -11.07 -4.54
N SER A 86 -10.18 -11.53 -5.77
CA SER A 86 -10.54 -12.88 -6.23
C SER A 86 -10.20 -14.01 -5.24
N PRO A 87 -9.02 -14.02 -4.58
CA PRO A 87 -8.66 -15.06 -3.61
C PRO A 87 -9.58 -15.13 -2.38
N LEU A 88 -10.22 -14.03 -1.97
CA LEU A 88 -11.14 -14.03 -0.83
C LEU A 88 -12.32 -14.98 -1.04
N PHE A 89 -12.72 -15.19 -2.30
CA PHE A 89 -13.84 -16.06 -2.64
C PHE A 89 -13.46 -17.54 -2.80
N ALA A 90 -12.17 -17.88 -2.81
CA ALA A 90 -11.73 -19.28 -2.84
C ALA A 90 -11.82 -19.95 -1.46
N MET A 91 -11.85 -19.14 -0.40
CA MET A 91 -11.95 -19.60 0.99
C MET A 91 -13.39 -19.90 1.41
N VAL A 92 -14.38 -19.58 0.56
CA VAL A 92 -15.78 -19.95 0.77
C VAL A 92 -16.06 -21.23 -0.03
N PRO A 93 -16.29 -22.39 0.62
CA PRO A 93 -16.66 -23.60 -0.10
C PRO A 93 -17.92 -23.34 -0.94
N PRO A 94 -18.05 -23.92 -2.16
CA PRO A 94 -19.29 -23.80 -2.91
C PRO A 94 -20.45 -24.31 -2.05
N PRO A 95 -21.63 -23.67 -2.12
CA PRO A 95 -22.78 -24.14 -1.37
C PRO A 95 -23.05 -25.61 -1.74
N PRO A 96 -23.34 -26.48 -0.76
CA PRO A 96 -23.69 -27.86 -1.05
C PRO A 96 -24.89 -27.89 -2.02
N PRO A 97 -24.95 -28.89 -2.93
CA PRO A 97 -26.09 -29.03 -3.83
C PRO A 97 -27.39 -29.01 -3.03
N ALA A 98 -28.42 -28.34 -3.54
CA ALA A 98 -29.75 -28.44 -2.96
C ALA A 98 -30.16 -29.92 -2.91
N GLN A 99 -30.41 -30.45 -1.71
CA GLN A 99 -30.96 -31.78 -1.52
C GLN A 99 -32.41 -31.85 -1.95
#